data_AF-X0SAR8-F1
#
_entry.id   AF-X0SAR8-F1
#
_cell.length_a   1.000
_cell.length_b   1.000
_cell.length_c   1.000
_cell.angle_alpha   90.00
_cell.angle_beta   90.00
_cell.angle_gamma   90.00
#
_symmetry.space_group_name_H-M   'P 1'
#
loop_
_entity.id
_entity.type
_entity.pdbx_description
1 polymer ?
#
loop_
_entity_poly.entity_id
_entity_poly.type
_entity_poly.pdbx_seq_one_letter_code
_entity_poly.pdbx_strand_id
1 'polypeptide(L)'
;MTGKPMRDRAAILRRGFGGRRPKLQRRRAAKAAAAALCAAAVLGAWTPIAVSAVSGEKKQKPPYYPDRFDLTYYLDGQGRKHPVKTVEDWAKRRAHILANAQLVMGPLPGKEKKVPPDVKVLKTWESPLVTFKKITYAAEKGDHVPAYLLVPKNLKGKAPAVLCLHWTDRANGALKLISGGRAYARELAKRGYVTIAPDNVYSGENKSDPYKLGYKSGTMKAIWNHMRAVDLLQSLPEVDGERIGSIGFSLGGHSSVFLAAFDPRVKAVVTGAGLGPIMRLCADKGNQYTVRVWK
;
A
#
# COMPACT_ATOMS: atom_id res chain seq x y z
N MET A 1 -56.89 9.44 -28.69
CA MET A 1 -55.60 10.17 -28.68
C MET A 1 -54.49 9.25 -28.21
N THR A 2 -53.78 8.69 -29.19
CA THR A 2 -52.41 8.14 -29.20
C THR A 2 -51.71 7.79 -27.88
N GLY A 3 -51.65 6.48 -27.59
CA GLY A 3 -50.55 5.88 -26.82
C GLY A 3 -49.31 5.71 -27.70
N LYS A 4 -48.13 6.04 -27.16
CA LYS A 4 -46.82 5.74 -27.77
C LYS A 4 -46.20 4.53 -27.07
N PRO A 5 -45.74 3.49 -27.80
CA PRO A 5 -44.99 2.40 -27.24
C PRO A 5 -43.49 2.73 -27.08
N MET A 6 -42.91 2.12 -26.04
CA MET A 6 -41.49 2.04 -25.73
C MET A 6 -40.72 1.45 -26.92
N ARG A 7 -39.68 2.16 -27.41
CA ARG A 7 -38.76 1.63 -28.41
C ARG A 7 -37.51 1.08 -27.74
N ASP A 8 -37.35 -0.22 -27.92
CA ASP A 8 -36.14 -1.01 -27.80
C ASP A 8 -34.99 -0.37 -28.61
N ARG A 9 -33.80 -0.25 -28.02
CA ARG A 9 -32.57 0.17 -28.70
C ARG A 9 -31.44 -0.80 -28.41
N ALA A 10 -31.68 -2.07 -28.69
CA ALA A 10 -30.63 -2.95 -29.21
C ALA A 10 -30.47 -2.67 -30.72
N ALA A 11 -29.23 -2.70 -31.20
CA ALA A 11 -28.80 -2.62 -32.61
C ALA A 11 -28.80 -1.24 -33.30
N ILE A 12 -27.69 -0.50 -33.14
CA ILE A 12 -27.08 0.28 -34.23
C ILE A 12 -25.58 -0.07 -34.33
N LEU A 13 -25.30 -0.87 -35.36
CA LEU A 13 -24.12 -0.91 -36.25
C LEU A 13 -22.74 -0.58 -35.64
N ARG A 14 -21.84 -1.56 -35.49
CA ARG A 14 -21.01 -2.13 -36.58
C ARG A 14 -20.52 -1.06 -37.57
N ARG A 15 -19.45 -0.35 -37.20
CA ARG A 15 -18.49 0.22 -38.16
C ARG A 15 -17.11 -0.34 -37.86
N GLY A 16 -16.57 -1.05 -38.84
CA GLY A 16 -15.29 -1.72 -38.79
C GLY A 16 -14.13 -0.74 -38.78
N PHE A 17 -13.12 -1.07 -37.97
CA PHE A 17 -11.76 -0.59 -38.15
C PHE A 17 -10.93 -1.76 -38.67
N GLY A 18 -10.77 -1.80 -39.99
CA GLY A 18 -9.78 -2.64 -40.67
C GLY A 18 -8.40 -2.01 -40.48
N GLY A 19 -7.71 -2.41 -39.42
CA GLY A 19 -6.28 -2.14 -39.22
C GLY A 19 -5.50 -3.45 -39.29
N ARG A 20 -4.59 -3.57 -40.26
CA ARG A 20 -3.74 -4.75 -40.47
C ARG A 20 -2.94 -5.09 -39.20
N ARG A 21 -3.11 -6.32 -38.68
CA ARG A 21 -2.27 -6.88 -37.62
C ARG A 21 -0.88 -7.24 -38.20
N PRO A 22 0.24 -6.85 -37.57
CA PRO A 22 1.56 -7.32 -37.99
C PRO A 22 1.70 -8.82 -37.72
N LYS A 23 2.18 -9.56 -38.74
CA LYS A 23 2.46 -11.00 -38.66
C LYS A 23 3.54 -11.28 -37.63
N LEU A 24 3.25 -12.21 -36.72
CA LEU A 24 4.17 -12.78 -35.75
C LEU A 24 5.21 -13.65 -36.49
N GLN A 25 6.40 -13.12 -36.79
CA GLN A 25 7.51 -13.93 -37.28
C GLN A 25 8.24 -14.59 -36.11
N ARG A 26 8.25 -15.93 -36.14
CA ARG A 26 9.03 -16.80 -35.27
C ARG A 26 10.52 -16.52 -35.48
N ARG A 27 11.22 -16.09 -34.42
CA ARG A 27 12.68 -16.25 -34.32
C ARG A 27 12.99 -17.28 -33.24
N ARG A 28 13.16 -18.53 -33.70
CA ARG A 28 14.02 -19.52 -33.05
C ARG A 28 15.47 -19.06 -33.25
N ALA A 29 16.32 -19.30 -32.25
CA ALA A 29 17.78 -19.13 -32.19
C ALA A 29 18.26 -17.93 -31.34
N ALA A 30 18.32 -18.15 -30.02
CA ALA A 30 19.33 -17.62 -29.10
C ALA A 30 19.15 -18.28 -27.71
N LYS A 31 19.16 -19.62 -27.69
CA LYS A 31 19.32 -20.44 -26.49
C LYS A 31 20.58 -21.28 -26.68
N ALA A 32 21.75 -20.68 -26.51
CA ALA A 32 23.05 -21.34 -26.36
C ALA A 32 24.17 -20.27 -26.27
N ALA A 33 24.19 -19.45 -25.22
CA ALA A 33 25.36 -18.59 -24.91
C ALA A 33 25.41 -18.06 -23.46
N ALA A 34 24.54 -18.51 -22.55
CA ALA A 34 24.51 -18.01 -21.16
C ALA A 34 24.69 -19.12 -20.10
N ALA A 35 25.07 -20.33 -20.52
CA ALA A 35 25.25 -21.49 -19.62
C ALA A 35 26.73 -21.81 -19.34
N ALA A 36 27.67 -20.93 -19.69
CA ALA A 36 29.12 -21.18 -19.56
C ALA A 36 29.89 -20.06 -18.84
N LEU A 37 29.27 -19.41 -17.84
CA LEU A 37 29.95 -18.50 -16.90
C LEU A 37 29.55 -18.79 -15.43
N CYS A 38 29.10 -20.02 -15.14
CA CYS A 38 28.70 -20.46 -13.79
C CYS A 38 29.75 -21.34 -13.08
N ALA A 39 31.03 -21.34 -13.48
CA ALA A 39 32.01 -22.27 -12.87
C ALA A 39 33.39 -21.68 -12.53
N ALA A 40 33.56 -20.35 -12.50
CA ALA A 40 34.84 -19.75 -12.10
C ALA A 40 34.64 -18.37 -11.42
N ALA A 41 34.09 -18.38 -10.21
CA ALA A 41 34.25 -17.29 -9.22
C ALA A 41 33.93 -17.77 -7.79
N VAL A 42 34.09 -19.07 -7.52
CA VAL A 42 34.11 -19.61 -6.16
C VAL A 42 35.57 -19.49 -5.69
N LEU A 43 35.78 -18.80 -4.56
CA LEU A 43 37.07 -18.41 -3.95
C LEU A 43 37.60 -17.01 -4.29
N GLY A 44 36.75 -15.99 -4.16
CA GLY A 44 37.18 -14.61 -3.90
C GLY A 44 36.96 -14.29 -2.42
N ALA A 45 38.03 -14.12 -1.66
CA ALA A 45 38.02 -13.80 -0.23
C ALA A 45 37.09 -12.62 0.09
N TRP A 46 35.99 -12.91 0.79
CA TRP A 46 35.19 -11.90 1.46
C TRP A 46 35.95 -11.47 2.73
N THR A 47 36.81 -10.46 2.60
CA THR A 47 37.19 -9.65 3.76
C THR A 47 35.99 -8.77 4.12
N PRO A 48 35.34 -8.92 5.28
CA PRO A 48 34.33 -7.97 5.69
C PRO A 48 35.03 -6.64 5.92
N ILE A 49 34.68 -5.62 5.14
CA ILE A 49 34.96 -4.24 5.51
C ILE A 49 34.21 -4.01 6.81
N ALA A 50 34.94 -3.95 7.92
CA ALA A 50 34.40 -3.52 9.19
C ALA A 50 33.85 -2.10 9.00
N VAL A 51 32.53 -1.98 8.89
CA VAL A 51 31.84 -0.70 9.05
C VAL A 51 31.96 -0.37 10.53
N SER A 52 33.03 0.34 10.88
CA SER A 52 33.11 1.00 12.18
C SER A 52 31.83 1.79 12.36
N ALA A 53 31.08 1.44 13.40
CA ALA A 53 29.93 2.21 13.83
C ALA A 53 30.42 3.63 14.13
N VAL A 54 30.07 4.58 13.24
CA VAL A 54 30.20 6.00 13.54
C VAL A 54 29.21 6.28 14.66
N SER A 55 29.74 6.27 15.88
CA SER A 55 29.06 6.76 17.06
C SER A 55 28.90 8.28 16.91
N GLY A 56 27.66 8.76 17.09
CA GLY A 56 27.42 10.16 17.42
C GLY A 56 27.07 11.14 16.28
N GLU A 57 26.47 10.70 15.18
CA GLU A 57 25.74 11.66 14.34
C GLU A 57 24.53 12.21 15.11
N LYS A 58 24.63 13.45 15.61
CA LYS A 58 23.46 14.23 16.01
C LYS A 58 22.46 14.14 14.85
N LYS A 59 21.30 13.52 15.06
CA LYS A 59 20.24 13.43 14.03
C LYS A 59 19.96 14.83 13.49
N GLN A 60 20.54 15.14 12.34
CA GLN A 60 20.42 16.45 11.73
C GLN A 60 18.94 16.65 11.35
N LYS A 61 18.36 17.79 11.72
CA LYS A 61 16.98 18.11 11.34
C LYS A 61 16.88 18.05 9.81
N PRO A 62 15.83 17.44 9.25
CA PRO A 62 15.69 17.38 7.80
C PRO A 62 15.57 18.79 7.22
N PRO A 63 16.06 19.00 5.98
CA PRO A 63 16.05 20.32 5.37
C PRO A 63 14.61 20.82 5.17
N TYR A 64 14.41 22.12 5.40
CA TYR A 64 13.15 22.83 5.18
C TYR A 64 13.04 23.27 3.73
N TYR A 65 11.89 23.02 3.11
CA TYR A 65 11.58 23.45 1.74
C TYR A 65 10.52 24.55 1.80
N PRO A 66 10.84 25.80 1.38
CA PRO A 66 9.86 26.89 1.36
C PRO A 66 8.66 26.56 0.48
N ASP A 67 8.92 26.07 -0.74
CA ASP A 67 7.91 25.45 -1.59
C ASP A 67 8.03 23.92 -1.51
N ARG A 68 7.02 23.29 -0.90
CA ARG A 68 6.95 21.83 -0.73
C ARG A 68 6.35 21.13 -1.94
N PHE A 69 5.76 21.88 -2.87
CA PHE A 69 5.19 21.37 -4.13
C PHE A 69 6.22 21.29 -5.24
N ASP A 70 7.29 22.08 -5.18
CA ASP A 70 8.44 21.91 -6.07
C ASP A 70 9.25 20.66 -5.68
N LEU A 71 8.97 19.56 -6.40
CA LEU A 71 9.65 18.29 -6.26
C LEU A 71 10.89 18.17 -7.16
N THR A 72 11.23 19.20 -7.94
CA THR A 72 12.29 19.16 -8.98
C THR A 72 13.70 19.31 -8.41
N TYR A 73 13.86 19.45 -7.10
CA TYR A 73 15.16 19.62 -6.46
C TYR A 73 15.26 18.99 -5.06
N TYR A 74 16.50 18.75 -4.63
CA TYR A 74 16.85 18.45 -3.24
C TYR A 74 17.85 19.47 -2.67
N LEU A 75 18.02 19.49 -1.35
CA LEU A 75 18.93 20.37 -0.63
C LEU A 75 20.09 19.53 -0.07
N ASP A 76 21.34 19.96 -0.23
CA ASP A 76 22.49 19.31 0.41
C ASP A 76 22.63 19.70 1.89
N GLY A 77 23.68 19.19 2.56
CA GLY A 77 23.95 19.47 3.98
C GLY A 77 24.23 20.95 4.29
N GLN A 78 24.52 21.76 3.26
CA GLN A 78 24.75 23.20 3.34
C GLN A 78 23.51 24.00 2.90
N GLY A 79 22.40 23.32 2.57
CA GLY A 79 21.16 23.97 2.12
C GLY A 79 21.19 24.46 0.67
N ARG A 80 22.13 24.00 -0.16
CA ARG A 80 22.19 24.38 -1.59
C ARG A 80 21.23 23.53 -2.41
N LYS A 81 20.58 24.17 -3.39
CA LYS A 81 19.61 23.54 -4.29
C LYS A 81 20.32 22.74 -5.39
N HIS A 82 19.96 21.46 -5.52
CA HIS A 82 20.42 20.55 -6.56
C HIS A 82 19.23 20.00 -7.34
N PRO A 83 19.20 20.07 -8.69
CA PRO A 83 18.10 19.54 -9.48
C PRO A 83 18.01 18.02 -9.36
N VAL A 84 16.80 17.48 -9.30
CA VAL A 84 16.53 16.04 -9.35
C VAL A 84 16.56 15.61 -10.81
N LYS A 85 17.60 14.88 -11.21
CA LYS A 85 17.76 14.37 -12.60
C LYS A 85 17.81 12.85 -12.66
N THR A 86 18.15 12.20 -11.56
CA THR A 86 18.37 10.76 -11.47
C THR A 86 17.49 10.11 -10.40
N VAL A 87 17.45 8.77 -10.38
CA VAL A 87 16.75 8.01 -9.34
C VAL A 87 17.43 8.23 -7.98
N GLU A 88 18.75 8.39 -7.98
CA GLU A 88 19.57 8.65 -6.80
C GLU A 88 19.27 10.04 -6.21
N ASP A 89 19.07 11.05 -7.06
CA ASP A 89 18.65 12.38 -6.59
C ASP A 89 17.23 12.37 -6.03
N TRP A 90 16.34 11.61 -6.68
CA TRP A 90 14.99 11.41 -6.17
C TRP A 90 15.01 10.69 -4.82
N ALA A 91 15.89 9.72 -4.61
CA ALA A 91 16.04 9.03 -3.33
C ALA A 91 16.40 10.01 -2.19
N LYS A 92 17.27 10.98 -2.45
CA LYS A 92 17.58 12.07 -1.49
C LYS A 92 16.35 12.92 -1.20
N ARG A 93 15.64 13.37 -2.24
CA ARG A 93 14.40 14.16 -2.08
C ARG A 93 13.33 13.41 -1.30
N ARG A 94 13.13 12.14 -1.61
CA ARG A 94 12.22 11.23 -0.90
C ARG A 94 12.62 11.06 0.56
N ALA A 95 13.90 10.89 0.86
CA ALA A 95 14.39 10.80 2.23
C ALA A 95 14.04 12.06 3.04
N HIS A 96 14.22 13.26 2.46
CA HIS A 96 13.81 14.51 3.11
C HIS A 96 12.31 14.59 3.33
N ILE A 97 11.49 14.14 2.38
CA ILE A 97 10.03 14.12 2.52
C ILE A 97 9.62 13.23 3.70
N LEU A 98 10.14 12.00 3.78
CA LEU A 98 9.82 11.07 4.86
C LEU A 98 10.33 11.55 6.22
N ALA A 99 11.51 12.16 6.26
CA ALA A 99 12.06 12.72 7.49
C ALA A 99 11.22 13.91 7.98
N ASN A 100 10.81 14.82 7.08
CA ASN A 100 9.90 15.91 7.42
C ASN A 100 8.51 15.41 7.86
N ALA A 101 7.99 14.37 7.22
CA ALA A 101 6.71 13.76 7.60
C ALA A 101 6.76 13.21 9.04
N GLN A 102 7.89 12.60 9.44
CA GLN A 102 8.10 12.08 10.80
C GLN A 102 8.22 13.19 11.86
N LEU A 103 8.62 14.41 11.51
CA LEU A 103 8.58 15.54 12.45
C LEU A 103 7.14 15.84 12.92
N VAL A 104 6.15 15.63 12.04
CA VAL A 104 4.74 15.89 12.34
C VAL A 104 4.08 14.64 12.94
N MET A 105 4.20 13.50 12.26
CA MET A 105 3.48 12.27 12.63
C MET A 105 4.12 11.52 13.80
N GLY A 106 5.37 11.83 14.13
CA GLY A 106 6.22 11.04 15.03
C GLY A 106 7.17 10.12 14.26
N PRO A 107 8.20 9.58 14.92
CA PRO A 107 9.15 8.67 14.29
C PRO A 107 8.48 7.35 13.90
N LEU A 108 8.89 6.77 12.77
CA LEU A 108 8.56 5.40 12.44
C LEU A 108 9.24 4.47 13.46
N PRO A 109 8.53 3.50 14.06
CA PRO A 109 9.16 2.53 14.95
C PRO A 109 10.25 1.72 14.25
N GLY A 110 11.33 1.40 14.97
CA GLY A 110 12.42 0.57 14.46
C GLY A 110 12.17 -0.93 14.68
N LYS A 111 13.22 -1.73 14.41
CA LYS A 111 13.17 -3.19 14.52
C LYS A 111 12.92 -3.66 15.96
N GLU A 112 13.34 -2.87 16.95
CA GLU A 112 13.15 -3.12 18.38
C GLU A 112 11.67 -3.23 18.78
N LYS A 113 10.76 -2.62 18.01
CA LYS A 113 9.32 -2.69 18.27
C LYS A 113 8.63 -3.88 17.59
N LYS A 114 9.33 -4.58 16.69
CA LYS A 114 8.79 -5.76 16.00
C LYS A 114 8.74 -6.95 16.94
N VAL A 115 7.63 -7.67 16.90
CA VAL A 115 7.40 -8.95 17.59
C VAL A 115 6.97 -10.00 16.56
N PRO A 116 7.03 -11.32 16.84
CA PRO A 116 6.37 -12.31 15.99
C PRO A 116 4.88 -11.97 15.81
N PRO A 117 4.25 -12.26 14.65
CA PRO A 117 2.86 -11.86 14.41
C PRO A 117 1.81 -12.43 15.36
N ASP A 118 2.12 -13.42 16.21
CA ASP A 118 1.20 -14.07 17.18
C ASP A 118 -0.26 -14.17 16.67
N VAL A 119 -0.43 -14.83 15.52
CA VAL A 119 -1.72 -14.86 14.82
C VAL A 119 -2.69 -15.76 15.56
N LYS A 120 -3.81 -15.20 15.99
CA LYS A 120 -4.91 -15.97 16.61
C LYS A 120 -6.10 -16.00 15.67
N VAL A 121 -6.51 -17.20 15.27
CA VAL A 121 -7.72 -17.38 14.46
C VAL A 121 -8.93 -17.47 15.39
N LEU A 122 -9.81 -16.47 15.30
CA LEU A 122 -11.01 -16.37 16.15
C LEU A 122 -12.22 -17.07 15.52
N LYS A 123 -12.31 -17.05 14.19
CA LYS A 123 -13.39 -17.68 13.45
C LYS A 123 -12.93 -18.02 12.03
N THR A 124 -13.31 -19.19 11.56
CA THR A 124 -13.16 -19.59 10.15
C THR A 124 -14.53 -19.90 9.58
N TRP A 125 -14.79 -19.47 8.36
CA TRP A 125 -15.96 -19.88 7.59
C TRP A 125 -15.65 -19.83 6.10
N GLU A 126 -16.51 -20.42 5.29
CA GLU A 126 -16.20 -20.67 3.90
C GLU A 126 -17.30 -20.23 2.95
N SER A 127 -16.88 -19.96 1.72
CA SER A 127 -17.72 -19.90 0.52
C SER A 127 -17.20 -20.92 -0.50
N PRO A 128 -17.86 -21.10 -1.66
CA PRO A 128 -17.34 -21.97 -2.71
C PRO A 128 -15.93 -21.57 -3.22
N LEU A 129 -15.56 -20.28 -3.16
CA LEU A 129 -14.31 -19.77 -3.76
C LEU A 129 -13.25 -19.35 -2.74
N VAL A 130 -13.65 -19.01 -1.51
CA VAL A 130 -12.80 -18.32 -0.53
C VAL A 130 -13.02 -18.91 0.86
N THR A 131 -11.92 -19.14 1.57
CA THR A 131 -11.90 -19.37 3.02
C THR A 131 -11.67 -18.04 3.71
N PHE A 132 -12.55 -17.70 4.65
CA PHE A 132 -12.50 -16.49 5.45
C PHE A 132 -12.01 -16.83 6.85
N LYS A 133 -11.09 -16.03 7.37
CA LYS A 133 -10.58 -16.12 8.73
C LYS A 133 -10.71 -14.76 9.39
N LYS A 134 -11.45 -14.68 10.50
CA LYS A 134 -11.33 -13.57 11.43
C LYS A 134 -10.15 -13.86 12.34
N ILE A 135 -9.17 -12.97 12.37
CA ILE A 135 -7.91 -13.14 13.07
C ILE A 135 -7.60 -11.93 13.95
N THR A 136 -6.67 -12.10 14.89
CA THR A 136 -5.85 -11.00 15.42
C THR A 136 -4.38 -11.30 15.16
N TYR A 137 -3.56 -10.25 15.05
CA TYR A 137 -2.11 -10.40 14.94
C TYR A 137 -1.39 -9.29 15.72
N ALA A 138 -0.24 -9.60 16.30
CA ALA A 138 0.57 -8.65 17.05
C ALA A 138 1.25 -7.62 16.12
N ALA A 139 0.91 -6.35 16.33
CA ALA A 139 1.63 -5.24 15.72
C ALA A 139 2.89 -4.89 16.52
N GLU A 140 2.79 -4.93 17.85
CA GLU A 140 3.87 -4.68 18.80
C GLU A 140 3.54 -5.37 20.14
N LYS A 141 4.48 -5.36 21.09
CA LYS A 141 4.28 -6.00 22.40
C LYS A 141 3.02 -5.44 23.08
N GLY A 142 2.08 -6.33 23.38
CA GLY A 142 0.83 -5.98 24.09
C GLY A 142 -0.25 -5.35 23.22
N ASP A 143 -0.06 -5.26 21.90
CA ASP A 143 -1.06 -4.69 20.98
C ASP A 143 -1.33 -5.61 19.78
N HIS A 144 -2.56 -6.10 19.71
CA HIS A 144 -3.05 -6.97 18.65
C HIS A 144 -4.07 -6.26 17.78
N VAL A 145 -3.91 -6.37 16.47
CA VAL A 145 -4.80 -5.78 15.47
C VAL A 145 -5.81 -6.85 15.00
N PRO A 146 -7.11 -6.63 15.22
CA PRO A 146 -8.16 -7.44 14.60
C PRO A 146 -8.16 -7.27 13.08
N ALA A 147 -8.37 -8.38 12.36
CA ALA A 147 -8.40 -8.36 10.90
C ALA A 147 -9.24 -9.51 10.33
N TYR A 148 -9.57 -9.38 9.05
CA TYR A 148 -10.08 -10.47 8.23
C TYR A 148 -9.04 -10.88 7.20
N LEU A 149 -8.63 -12.15 7.22
CA LEU A 149 -7.75 -12.78 6.23
C LEU A 149 -8.58 -13.70 5.34
N LEU A 150 -8.54 -13.47 4.03
CA LEU A 150 -9.27 -14.26 3.05
C LEU A 150 -8.28 -14.92 2.11
N VAL A 151 -8.42 -16.25 1.98
CA VAL A 151 -7.56 -17.10 1.17
C VAL A 151 -8.41 -17.77 0.08
N PRO A 152 -8.08 -17.61 -1.22
CA PRO A 152 -8.76 -18.34 -2.28
C PRO A 152 -8.52 -19.86 -2.15
N LYS A 153 -9.56 -20.68 -2.40
CA LYS A 153 -9.47 -22.14 -2.20
C LYS A 153 -8.65 -22.89 -3.26
N ASN A 154 -8.70 -22.42 -4.50
CA ASN A 154 -8.15 -23.15 -5.65
C ASN A 154 -6.85 -22.52 -6.18
N LEU A 155 -5.95 -22.15 -5.27
CA LEU A 155 -4.64 -21.62 -5.65
C LEU A 155 -3.77 -22.71 -6.26
N LYS A 156 -3.14 -22.41 -7.41
CA LYS A 156 -2.19 -23.31 -8.10
C LYS A 156 -0.74 -23.12 -7.66
N GLY A 157 -0.53 -22.28 -6.64
CA GLY A 157 0.77 -21.83 -6.16
C GLY A 157 0.62 -20.54 -5.37
N LYS A 158 1.74 -19.86 -5.11
CA LYS A 158 1.73 -18.55 -4.43
C LYS A 158 0.95 -17.51 -5.22
N ALA A 159 0.12 -16.75 -4.53
CA ALA A 159 -0.75 -15.73 -5.09
C ALA A 159 -0.27 -14.31 -4.73
N PRO A 160 -0.54 -13.31 -5.59
CA PRO A 160 -0.41 -11.92 -5.18
C PRO A 160 -1.32 -11.62 -3.98
N ALA A 161 -0.89 -10.72 -3.11
CA ALA A 161 -1.66 -10.32 -1.94
C ALA A 161 -2.06 -8.85 -1.96
N VAL A 162 -3.18 -8.53 -1.33
CA VAL A 162 -3.70 -7.15 -1.23
C VAL A 162 -4.08 -6.82 0.20
N LEU A 163 -3.44 -5.79 0.75
CA LEU A 163 -3.85 -5.15 2.00
C LEU A 163 -5.02 -4.20 1.72
N CYS A 164 -6.20 -4.54 2.26
CA CYS A 164 -7.45 -3.84 2.04
C CYS A 164 -7.78 -2.96 3.25
N LEU A 165 -7.77 -1.64 3.08
CA LEU A 165 -7.88 -0.67 4.18
C LEU A 165 -9.21 0.06 4.15
N HIS A 166 -9.98 0.04 5.24
CA HIS A 166 -11.35 0.53 5.26
C HIS A 166 -11.46 2.07 5.39
N TRP A 167 -12.58 2.63 4.93
CA TRP A 167 -12.91 4.05 5.17
C TRP A 167 -13.29 4.28 6.64
N THR A 168 -13.56 5.54 7.01
CA THR A 168 -13.99 5.87 8.38
C THR A 168 -15.34 5.20 8.70
N ASP A 169 -15.30 4.12 9.47
CA ASP A 169 -16.46 3.44 10.04
C ASP A 169 -16.06 2.90 11.41
N ARG A 170 -16.40 3.64 12.47
CA ARG A 170 -16.02 3.28 13.84
C ARG A 170 -16.71 2.01 14.33
N ALA A 171 -17.93 1.75 13.85
CA ALA A 171 -18.74 0.65 14.34
C ALA A 171 -18.34 -0.68 13.71
N ASN A 172 -18.12 -0.70 12.39
CA ASN A 172 -17.93 -1.94 11.63
C ASN A 172 -16.50 -2.14 11.15
N GLY A 173 -15.72 -1.08 10.96
CA GLY A 173 -14.34 -1.16 10.48
C GLY A 173 -14.18 -2.07 9.24
N ALA A 174 -13.25 -3.02 9.33
CA ALA A 174 -12.87 -3.97 8.30
C ALA A 174 -13.99 -4.96 7.92
N LEU A 175 -15.04 -5.13 8.74
CA LEU A 175 -16.18 -5.99 8.39
C LEU A 175 -16.84 -5.53 7.08
N LYS A 176 -16.84 -4.21 6.80
CA LYS A 176 -17.37 -3.65 5.54
C LYS A 176 -16.57 -4.04 4.29
N LEU A 177 -15.35 -4.56 4.46
CA LEU A 177 -14.49 -4.99 3.35
C LEU A 177 -14.74 -6.43 2.93
N ILE A 178 -15.43 -7.19 3.77
CA ILE A 178 -15.76 -8.59 3.52
C ILE A 178 -17.27 -8.82 3.38
N SER A 179 -18.08 -7.86 3.85
CA SER A 179 -19.54 -7.87 3.82
C SER A 179 -20.10 -6.56 3.25
N GLY A 180 -21.27 -6.62 2.61
CA GLY A 180 -21.90 -5.44 2.00
C GLY A 180 -21.47 -5.11 0.57
N GLY A 181 -21.88 -3.93 0.09
CA GLY A 181 -21.78 -3.51 -1.32
C GLY A 181 -20.40 -3.00 -1.77
N ARG A 182 -19.50 -2.67 -0.83
CA ARG A 182 -18.12 -2.22 -1.12
C ARG A 182 -17.07 -3.19 -0.56
N ALA A 183 -17.39 -4.48 -0.56
CA ALA A 183 -16.56 -5.54 0.01
C ALA A 183 -15.37 -5.93 -0.91
N TYR A 184 -14.47 -4.99 -1.19
CA TYR A 184 -13.37 -5.25 -2.14
C TYR A 184 -12.38 -6.31 -1.68
N ALA A 185 -12.20 -6.55 -0.38
CA ALA A 185 -11.37 -7.67 0.08
C ALA A 185 -11.97 -9.01 -0.36
N ARG A 186 -13.30 -9.19 -0.14
CA ARG A 186 -14.02 -10.38 -0.63
C ARG A 186 -13.94 -10.51 -2.14
N GLU A 187 -14.16 -9.42 -2.87
CA GLU A 187 -14.18 -9.45 -4.33
C GLU A 187 -12.80 -9.74 -4.94
N LEU A 188 -11.72 -9.22 -4.35
CA LEU A 188 -10.36 -9.56 -4.75
C LEU A 188 -10.01 -11.01 -4.40
N ALA A 189 -10.43 -11.51 -3.24
CA ALA A 189 -10.22 -12.90 -2.87
C ALA A 189 -10.88 -13.88 -3.85
N LYS A 190 -12.12 -13.61 -4.27
CA LYS A 190 -12.80 -14.39 -5.31
C LYS A 190 -12.05 -14.41 -6.66
N ARG A 191 -11.19 -13.43 -6.91
CA ARG A 191 -10.38 -13.28 -8.13
C ARG A 191 -8.96 -13.84 -7.99
N GLY A 192 -8.65 -14.51 -6.89
CA GLY A 192 -7.38 -15.22 -6.70
C GLY A 192 -6.30 -14.43 -5.96
N TYR A 193 -6.64 -13.32 -5.30
CA TYR A 193 -5.71 -12.60 -4.43
C TYR A 193 -5.85 -13.07 -2.98
N VAL A 194 -4.75 -13.24 -2.24
CA VAL A 194 -4.84 -13.34 -0.78
C VAL A 194 -5.09 -11.94 -0.24
N THR A 195 -6.13 -11.73 0.58
CA THR A 195 -6.43 -10.39 1.10
C THR A 195 -6.42 -10.37 2.60
N ILE A 196 -5.82 -9.33 3.19
CA ILE A 196 -5.96 -9.03 4.62
C ILE A 196 -6.62 -7.66 4.77
N ALA A 197 -7.59 -7.56 5.67
CA ALA A 197 -8.33 -6.36 5.99
C ALA A 197 -8.25 -6.10 7.51
N PRO A 198 -7.27 -5.31 7.98
CA PRO A 198 -7.16 -4.96 9.39
C PRO A 198 -8.11 -3.83 9.77
N ASP A 199 -8.57 -3.84 11.01
CA ASP A 199 -9.22 -2.69 11.63
C ASP A 199 -8.16 -1.61 11.93
N ASN A 200 -8.48 -0.38 11.52
CA ASN A 200 -7.73 0.80 11.91
C ASN A 200 -7.99 1.13 13.40
N VAL A 201 -7.09 1.88 14.02
CA VAL A 201 -7.25 2.29 15.42
C VAL A 201 -8.61 2.97 15.66
N TYR A 202 -9.21 2.66 16.81
CA TYR A 202 -10.56 3.10 17.21
C TYR A 202 -11.71 2.68 16.27
N SER A 203 -11.50 1.72 15.37
CA SER A 203 -12.52 1.26 14.42
C SER A 203 -12.77 -0.23 14.57
N GLY A 204 -14.02 -0.65 14.33
CA GLY A 204 -14.41 -2.04 14.45
C GLY A 204 -14.08 -2.58 15.84
N GLU A 205 -13.30 -3.64 15.88
CA GLU A 205 -12.87 -4.30 17.12
C GLU A 205 -11.53 -3.76 17.64
N ASN A 206 -10.83 -2.93 16.87
CA ASN A 206 -9.58 -2.33 17.30
C ASN A 206 -9.84 -1.15 18.24
N LYS A 207 -9.59 -1.37 19.53
CA LYS A 207 -9.74 -0.35 20.59
C LYS A 207 -8.42 0.27 21.03
N SER A 208 -7.32 -0.02 20.32
CA SER A 208 -6.00 0.47 20.66
C SER A 208 -5.93 1.99 20.58
N ASP A 209 -5.33 2.58 21.61
CA ASP A 209 -5.09 4.00 21.73
C ASP A 209 -3.63 4.32 21.36
N PRO A 210 -3.37 4.93 20.19
CA PRO A 210 -2.02 5.27 19.77
C PRO A 210 -1.23 6.08 20.81
N TYR A 211 -1.88 6.98 21.52
CA TYR A 211 -1.21 7.90 22.44
C TYR A 211 -0.78 7.19 23.73
N LYS A 212 -1.61 6.27 24.23
CA LYS A 212 -1.22 5.38 25.36
C LYS A 212 -0.08 4.43 24.98
N LEU A 213 0.05 4.10 23.70
CA LEU A 213 1.15 3.29 23.14
C LEU A 213 2.40 4.12 22.80
N GLY A 214 2.41 5.41 23.14
CA GLY A 214 3.55 6.31 22.97
C GLY A 214 3.72 6.88 21.55
N TYR A 215 2.71 6.77 20.68
CA TYR A 215 2.75 7.38 19.35
C TYR A 215 2.33 8.84 19.40
N LYS A 216 3.03 9.67 18.64
CA LYS A 216 2.68 11.10 18.45
C LYS A 216 1.40 11.29 17.63
N SER A 217 1.04 10.34 16.77
CA SER A 217 -0.16 10.41 15.94
C SER A 217 -0.77 9.05 15.66
N GLY A 218 -2.10 9.04 15.45
CA GLY A 218 -2.80 7.87 14.92
C GLY A 218 -2.33 7.47 13.52
N THR A 219 -1.88 8.42 12.69
CA THR A 219 -1.35 8.14 11.35
C THR A 219 -0.10 7.27 11.42
N MET A 220 0.86 7.60 12.28
CA MET A 220 2.08 6.80 12.42
C MET A 220 1.77 5.40 12.99
N LYS A 221 0.84 5.31 13.94
CA LYS A 221 0.37 4.02 14.45
C LYS A 221 -0.32 3.19 13.36
N ALA A 222 -1.14 3.80 12.51
CA ALA A 222 -1.79 3.11 11.39
C ALA A 222 -0.75 2.60 10.38
N ILE A 223 0.24 3.42 10.00
CA ILE A 223 1.36 3.01 9.13
C ILE A 223 2.05 1.77 9.72
N TRP A 224 2.39 1.79 11.02
CA TRP A 224 2.99 0.65 11.69
C TRP A 224 2.11 -0.61 11.62
N ASN A 225 0.82 -0.51 11.98
CA ASN A 225 -0.11 -1.64 11.92
C ASN A 225 -0.22 -2.24 10.52
N HIS A 226 -0.19 -1.40 9.49
CA HIS A 226 -0.23 -1.82 8.09
C HIS A 226 1.08 -2.48 7.64
N MET A 227 2.25 -1.96 8.04
CA MET A 227 3.54 -2.61 7.80
C MET A 227 3.62 -3.99 8.45
N ARG A 228 3.02 -4.13 9.63
CA ARG A 228 2.89 -5.40 10.34
C ARG A 228 1.91 -6.36 9.66
N ALA A 229 0.87 -5.86 9.00
CA ALA A 229 0.03 -6.67 8.12
C ALA A 229 0.81 -7.17 6.89
N VAL A 230 1.71 -6.35 6.33
CA VAL A 230 2.60 -6.77 5.23
C VAL A 230 3.59 -7.84 5.71
N ASP A 231 4.17 -7.68 6.92
CA ASP A 231 5.02 -8.71 7.54
C ASP A 231 4.26 -10.05 7.65
N LEU A 232 3.00 -10.01 8.09
CA LEU A 232 2.13 -11.20 8.16
C LEU A 232 1.88 -11.80 6.77
N LEU A 233 1.49 -10.99 5.78
CA LEU A 233 1.28 -11.47 4.41
C LEU A 233 2.51 -12.19 3.85
N GLN A 234 3.72 -11.63 4.05
CA GLN A 234 4.96 -12.26 3.57
C GLN A 234 5.29 -13.59 4.25
N SER A 235 4.77 -13.83 5.46
CA SER A 235 4.96 -15.11 6.17
C SER A 235 4.01 -16.22 5.73
N LEU A 236 2.95 -15.89 4.97
CA LEU A 236 1.95 -16.87 4.56
C LEU A 236 2.49 -17.73 3.40
N PRO A 237 2.38 -19.08 3.46
CA PRO A 237 2.83 -19.96 2.39
C PRO A 237 2.08 -19.74 1.07
N GLU A 238 0.84 -19.23 1.13
CA GLU A 238 -0.01 -18.93 -0.02
C GLU A 238 0.37 -17.64 -0.74
N VAL A 239 1.25 -16.80 -0.18
CA VAL A 239 1.55 -15.46 -0.70
C VAL A 239 2.88 -15.42 -1.44
N ASP A 240 2.86 -14.79 -2.61
CA ASP A 240 4.06 -14.31 -3.29
C ASP A 240 4.47 -12.97 -2.66
N GLY A 241 5.50 -13.02 -1.80
CA GLY A 241 5.96 -11.88 -1.01
C GLY A 241 6.48 -10.69 -1.82
N GLU A 242 6.75 -10.88 -3.12
CA GLU A 242 7.17 -9.81 -4.03
C GLU A 242 6.00 -9.15 -4.76
N ARG A 243 4.76 -9.65 -4.58
CA ARG A 243 3.55 -9.19 -5.27
C ARG A 243 2.48 -8.74 -4.28
N ILE A 244 2.82 -7.75 -3.45
CA ILE A 244 1.92 -7.16 -2.46
C ILE A 244 1.45 -5.78 -2.91
N GLY A 245 0.15 -5.57 -2.96
CA GLY A 245 -0.47 -4.25 -3.20
C GLY A 245 -1.30 -3.77 -2.01
N SER A 246 -1.75 -2.52 -2.07
CA SER A 246 -2.72 -1.96 -1.12
C SER A 246 -3.88 -1.25 -1.82
N ILE A 247 -5.06 -1.32 -1.22
CA ILE A 247 -6.28 -0.65 -1.72
C ILE A 247 -7.07 -0.04 -0.58
N GLY A 248 -7.62 1.16 -0.79
CA GLY A 248 -8.56 1.75 0.15
C GLY A 248 -9.33 2.95 -0.36
N PHE A 249 -10.42 3.27 0.34
CA PHE A 249 -11.27 4.43 0.08
C PHE A 249 -11.27 5.40 1.29
N SER A 250 -11.29 6.71 1.06
CA SER A 250 -11.25 7.75 2.10
C SER A 250 -10.07 7.54 3.07
N LEU A 251 -10.31 7.33 4.37
CA LEU A 251 -9.28 6.98 5.35
C LEU A 251 -8.40 5.80 4.91
N GLY A 252 -8.99 4.80 4.25
CA GLY A 252 -8.27 3.67 3.69
C GLY A 252 -7.39 4.08 2.52
N GLY A 253 -7.87 4.96 1.65
CA GLY A 253 -7.10 5.47 0.51
C GLY A 253 -5.94 6.36 0.94
N HIS A 254 -6.14 7.16 1.99
CA HIS A 254 -5.08 7.89 2.68
C HIS A 254 -4.03 6.92 3.23
N SER A 255 -4.47 5.92 3.99
CA SER A 255 -3.60 4.93 4.61
C SER A 255 -2.80 4.11 3.59
N SER A 256 -3.39 3.78 2.45
CA SER A 256 -2.71 3.04 1.37
C SER A 256 -1.51 3.82 0.80
N VAL A 257 -1.65 5.14 0.62
CA VAL A 257 -0.56 5.97 0.11
C VAL A 257 0.51 6.21 1.16
N PHE A 258 0.12 6.50 2.40
CA PHE A 258 1.10 6.65 3.49
C PHE A 258 1.86 5.35 3.74
N LEU A 259 1.19 4.19 3.73
CA LEU A 259 1.88 2.91 3.80
C LEU A 259 2.93 2.78 2.70
N ALA A 260 2.58 3.00 1.44
CA ALA A 260 3.52 2.86 0.33
C ALA A 260 4.67 3.87 0.37
N ALA A 261 4.45 5.03 0.99
CA ALA A 261 5.52 5.99 1.26
C ALA A 261 6.56 5.44 2.26
N PHE A 262 6.13 4.66 3.25
CA PHE A 262 7.01 4.13 4.30
C PHE A 262 7.47 2.67 4.09
N ASP A 263 6.77 1.89 3.28
CA ASP A 263 7.05 0.47 3.06
C ASP A 263 7.22 0.12 1.57
N PRO A 264 8.47 -0.03 1.08
CA PRO A 264 8.76 -0.29 -0.33
C PRO A 264 8.37 -1.71 -0.80
N ARG A 265 7.86 -2.56 0.09
CA ARG A 265 7.33 -3.88 -0.26
C ARG A 265 5.98 -3.79 -0.94
N VAL A 266 5.24 -2.69 -0.75
CA VAL A 266 3.98 -2.42 -1.46
C VAL A 266 4.29 -1.98 -2.88
N LYS A 267 3.97 -2.82 -3.87
CA LYS A 267 4.30 -2.63 -5.29
C LYS A 267 3.22 -1.91 -6.11
N ALA A 268 1.99 -1.89 -5.61
CA ALA A 268 0.87 -1.22 -6.26
C ALA A 268 -0.08 -0.62 -5.23
N VAL A 269 -0.61 0.56 -5.52
CA VAL A 269 -1.53 1.29 -4.65
C VAL A 269 -2.77 1.69 -5.44
N VAL A 270 -3.95 1.36 -4.92
CA VAL A 270 -5.23 1.83 -5.41
C VAL A 270 -5.88 2.71 -4.35
N THR A 271 -6.07 3.99 -4.65
CA THR A 271 -6.65 4.97 -3.71
C THR A 271 -7.91 5.59 -4.30
N GLY A 272 -8.99 5.63 -3.52
CA GLY A 272 -10.21 6.36 -3.86
C GLY A 272 -10.52 7.40 -2.81
N ALA A 273 -10.68 8.68 -3.19
CA ALA A 273 -10.96 9.79 -2.27
C ALA A 273 -10.00 9.88 -1.06
N GLY A 274 -8.77 9.36 -1.17
CA GLY A 274 -7.81 9.27 -0.07
C GLY A 274 -6.86 10.45 0.05
N LEU A 275 -6.69 11.21 -1.04
CA LEU A 275 -5.86 12.39 -1.12
C LEU A 275 -6.60 13.49 -1.89
N GLY A 276 -6.65 14.67 -1.29
CA GLY A 276 -7.00 15.92 -1.95
C GLY A 276 -6.04 17.00 -1.44
N PRO A 277 -5.83 18.09 -2.19
CA PRO A 277 -4.98 19.18 -1.75
C PRO A 277 -5.73 19.98 -0.69
N ILE A 278 -5.95 19.41 0.50
CA ILE A 278 -6.74 20.04 1.57
C ILE A 278 -6.15 21.38 1.98
N MET A 279 -4.83 21.52 1.87
CA MET A 279 -4.13 22.80 2.09
C MET A 279 -4.40 23.81 0.97
N ARG A 280 -4.63 23.39 -0.28
CA ARG A 280 -5.05 24.30 -1.36
C ARG A 280 -6.53 24.69 -1.22
N LEU A 281 -7.36 23.76 -0.77
CA LEU A 281 -8.76 24.01 -0.43
C LEU A 281 -8.92 24.98 0.76
N CYS A 282 -8.00 24.93 1.74
CA CYS A 282 -8.03 25.83 2.89
C CYS A 282 -7.26 27.15 2.69
N ALA A 283 -6.23 27.17 1.82
CA ALA A 283 -5.43 28.37 1.55
C ALA A 283 -6.09 29.31 0.53
N ASP A 284 -6.86 28.78 -0.42
CA ASP A 284 -7.61 29.59 -1.36
C ASP A 284 -8.92 30.07 -0.72
N LYS A 285 -8.87 31.17 0.05
CA LYS A 285 -10.09 31.88 0.51
C LYS A 285 -10.97 32.41 -0.65
N GLY A 286 -10.55 32.24 -1.91
CA GLY A 286 -11.25 32.68 -3.12
C GLY A 286 -11.70 31.58 -4.08
N ASN A 287 -11.34 30.30 -3.88
CA ASN A 287 -11.86 29.23 -4.73
C ASN A 287 -13.18 28.69 -4.15
N GLN A 288 -14.28 29.32 -4.57
CA GLN A 288 -15.57 28.65 -4.58
C GLN A 288 -15.49 27.47 -5.55
N TYR A 289 -15.07 26.30 -5.06
CA TYR A 289 -15.52 25.07 -5.69
C TYR A 289 -17.02 25.02 -5.44
N THR A 290 -17.81 25.54 -6.38
CA THR A 290 -19.26 25.34 -6.41
C THR A 290 -19.52 23.85 -6.37
N VAL A 291 -19.86 23.34 -5.19
CA VAL A 291 -20.65 22.12 -5.08
C VAL A 291 -22.01 22.50 -5.65
N ARG A 292 -22.17 22.36 -6.98
CA ARG A 292 -23.50 22.31 -7.56
C ARG A 292 -24.13 21.02 -7.06
N VAL A 293 -24.93 21.14 -6.01
CA VAL A 293 -25.92 20.13 -5.64
C VAL A 293 -26.85 20.03 -6.84
N TRP A 294 -26.72 18.93 -7.60
CA TRP A 294 -27.74 18.57 -8.57
C TRP A 294 -29.00 18.24 -7.76
N LYS A 295 -30.05 19.05 -7.93
CA LYS A 295 -31.41 18.69 -7.53
C LYS A 295 -31.95 17.63 -8.46
#